data_AF-A0A969D7Y6-F1
#
_entry.id   AF-A0A969D7Y6-F1
#
_cell.length_a   1.000
_cell.length_b   1.000
_cell.length_c   1.000
_cell.angle_alpha   90.00
_cell.angle_beta   90.00
_cell.angle_gamma   90.00
#
_symmetry.space_group_name_H-M   'P 1'
#
loop_
_entity.id
_entity.type
_entity.pdbx_description
1 polymer ?
#
loop_
_entity_poly.entity_id
_entity_poly.type
_entity_poly.pdbx_seq_one_letter_code
_entity_poly.pdbx_strand_id
1 'polypeptide(L)'
;MCLGAIRDMNRCECVGETLRHTLNELSLEAPDWLRTVVSPDWYERYGIRIELSKLPKGTKREEWMQQVGVDGHHLLAHIYETEAEKIQALRALPSVETLRQVWVQQFYLEGTQVRLRASNERPPSKQVIESPYDVEARNRTKRTTHWTGYCVNLTETCDDQRPNLITHVETVPATSMDVEVTARIHDKLAEKQLLPKVHYVDTGYVSAEVMLNLENKYGVEIVGPY
;
A
#
# COMPACT_ATOMS: atom_id res chain seq x y z
N MET A 1 -17.97 -0.65 -1.51
CA MET A 1 -17.52 -0.04 -2.80
C MET A 1 -16.01 0.10 -2.75
N CYS A 2 -15.31 0.25 -3.88
CA CYS A 2 -13.87 0.49 -3.85
C CYS A 2 -13.55 1.87 -4.41
N LEU A 3 -12.68 2.62 -3.74
CA LEU A 3 -12.26 3.98 -4.09
C LEU A 3 -10.74 4.05 -4.17
N GLY A 4 -10.24 4.80 -5.14
CA GLY A 4 -8.81 5.09 -5.27
C GLY A 4 -8.61 6.01 -6.46
N ALA A 5 -8.10 7.22 -6.22
CA ALA A 5 -7.59 8.09 -7.28
C ALA A 5 -6.10 7.81 -7.46
N ILE A 6 -5.77 6.54 -7.70
CA ILE A 6 -4.40 6.04 -7.72
C ILE A 6 -4.11 5.61 -9.14
N ARG A 7 -2.99 6.10 -9.67
CA ARG A 7 -2.57 5.72 -11.00
C ARG A 7 -2.21 4.25 -10.99
N ASP A 8 -2.76 3.49 -11.93
CA ASP A 8 -2.28 2.15 -12.20
C ASP A 8 -0.85 2.22 -12.76
N MET A 9 0.09 1.64 -12.01
CA MET A 9 1.49 1.51 -12.38
C MET A 9 1.78 0.06 -12.73
N ASN A 10 2.52 -0.15 -13.81
CA ASN A 10 3.10 -1.46 -14.06
C ASN A 10 4.30 -1.72 -13.14
N ARG A 11 4.74 -2.97 -13.06
CA ARG A 11 5.86 -3.40 -12.21
C ARG A 11 7.13 -2.56 -12.38
N CYS A 12 7.48 -2.17 -13.61
CA CYS A 12 8.67 -1.36 -13.89
C CYS A 12 8.49 0.08 -13.41
N GLU A 13 7.31 0.66 -13.65
CA GLU A 13 6.96 2.00 -13.17
C GLU A 13 7.00 2.05 -11.64
N CYS A 14 6.39 1.08 -10.94
CA CYS A 14 6.39 1.03 -9.48
C CYS A 14 7.83 0.99 -8.92
N VAL A 15 8.69 0.10 -9.43
CA VAL A 15 10.09 -0.02 -8.97
C VAL A 15 10.88 1.26 -9.25
N GLY A 16 10.79 1.80 -10.47
CA GLY A 16 11.51 3.02 -10.83
C GLY A 16 11.02 4.26 -10.07
N GLU A 17 9.70 4.44 -9.94
CA GLU A 17 9.12 5.54 -9.16
C GLU A 17 9.44 5.42 -7.68
N THR A 18 9.57 4.21 -7.13
CA THR A 18 9.95 4.02 -5.72
C THR A 18 11.36 4.57 -5.47
N LEU A 19 12.32 4.20 -6.31
CA LEU A 19 13.70 4.72 -6.21
C LEU A 19 13.72 6.23 -6.43
N ARG A 20 13.02 6.72 -7.46
CA ARG A 20 12.93 8.15 -7.76
C ARG A 20 12.34 8.95 -6.59
N HIS A 21 11.23 8.49 -6.02
CA HIS A 21 10.59 9.14 -4.89
C HIS A 21 11.55 9.22 -3.70
N THR A 22 12.22 8.12 -3.39
CA THR A 22 13.22 8.07 -2.32
C THR A 22 14.38 9.04 -2.58
N LEU A 23 14.91 9.10 -3.81
CA LEU A 23 15.97 10.04 -4.18
C LEU A 23 15.56 11.50 -4.01
N ASN A 24 14.31 11.86 -4.33
CA ASN A 24 13.82 13.22 -4.14
C ASN A 24 13.77 13.60 -2.64
N GLU A 25 13.23 12.72 -1.80
CA GLU A 25 13.19 12.97 -0.35
C GLU A 25 14.62 13.08 0.23
N LEU A 26 15.51 12.16 -0.13
CA LEU A 26 16.91 12.20 0.30
C LEU A 26 17.66 13.45 -0.18
N SER A 27 17.27 14.01 -1.34
CA SER A 27 17.85 15.25 -1.85
C SER A 27 17.47 16.49 -1.02
N LEU A 28 16.36 16.43 -0.29
CA LEU A 28 15.95 17.48 0.64
C LEU A 28 16.64 17.30 2.01
N GLU A 29 16.70 16.06 2.50
CA GLU A 29 17.20 15.75 3.85
C GLU A 29 18.73 15.70 3.96
N ALA A 30 19.42 15.17 2.94
CA ALA A 30 20.87 14.95 2.95
C ALA A 30 21.52 15.15 1.57
N PRO A 31 21.40 16.34 0.95
CA PRO A 31 21.87 16.59 -0.42
C PRO A 31 23.36 16.33 -0.62
N ASP A 32 24.21 16.78 0.29
CA ASP A 32 25.67 16.65 0.14
C ASP A 32 26.13 15.20 0.22
N TRP A 33 25.55 14.42 1.14
CA TRP A 33 25.81 12.99 1.24
C TRP A 33 25.28 12.26 0.01
N LEU A 34 24.06 12.58 -0.45
CA LEU A 34 23.48 11.91 -1.60
C LEU A 34 24.37 12.05 -2.84
N ARG A 35 24.99 13.22 -3.05
CA ARG A 35 25.96 13.45 -4.14
C ARG A 35 27.22 12.58 -4.07
N THR A 36 27.56 12.04 -2.91
CA THR A 36 28.66 11.07 -2.76
C THR A 36 28.25 9.64 -3.08
N VAL A 37 26.93 9.36 -3.05
CA VAL A 37 26.37 8.03 -3.27
C VAL A 37 25.93 7.84 -4.73
N VAL A 38 25.30 8.87 -5.33
CA VAL A 38 24.77 8.76 -6.69
C VAL A 38 25.82 9.16 -7.73
N SER A 39 25.85 8.44 -8.84
CA SER A 39 26.67 8.79 -10.00
C SER A 39 25.89 9.70 -10.97
N PRO A 40 26.57 10.47 -11.85
CA PRO A 40 25.91 11.42 -12.74
C PRO A 40 24.82 10.80 -13.64
N ASP A 41 24.99 9.56 -14.07
CA ASP A 41 24.04 8.80 -14.89
C ASP A 41 22.70 8.54 -14.18
N TRP A 42 22.65 8.63 -12.85
CA TRP A 42 21.39 8.53 -12.10
C TRP A 42 20.48 9.72 -12.36
N TYR A 43 21.03 10.91 -12.61
CA TYR A 43 20.22 12.08 -12.96
C TYR A 43 19.51 11.88 -14.30
N GLU A 44 20.16 11.23 -15.26
CA GLU A 44 19.53 10.89 -16.54
C GLU A 44 18.47 9.80 -16.38
N ARG A 45 18.72 8.79 -15.53
CA ARG A 45 17.79 7.67 -15.30
C ARG A 45 16.57 8.04 -14.44
N TYR A 46 16.77 8.84 -13.40
CA TYR A 46 15.77 9.10 -12.36
C TYR A 46 15.38 10.58 -12.23
N GLY A 47 16.03 11.50 -12.97
CA GLY A 47 15.72 12.94 -12.87
C GLY A 47 14.35 13.32 -13.43
N ILE A 48 13.78 12.50 -14.32
CA ILE A 48 12.43 12.67 -14.85
C ILE A 48 11.53 11.60 -14.24
N ARG A 49 10.23 11.89 -14.08
CA ARG A 49 9.23 10.86 -13.71
C ARG A 49 9.37 9.67 -14.66
N ILE A 50 9.47 8.47 -14.10
CA ILE A 50 9.56 7.22 -14.86
C ILE A 50 8.32 7.03 -15.71
N GLU A 51 7.16 7.49 -15.23
CA GLU A 51 5.93 7.61 -16.03
C GLU A 51 6.13 8.37 -17.36
N LEU A 52 6.87 9.48 -17.31
CA LEU A 52 7.10 10.35 -18.47
C LEU A 52 8.28 9.86 -19.33
N SER A 53 8.97 8.82 -18.85
CA SER A 53 10.14 8.25 -19.50
C SER A 53 9.72 7.16 -20.47
N LYS A 54 10.35 7.10 -21.64
CA LYS A 54 10.13 5.99 -22.58
C LYS A 54 10.81 4.74 -22.03
N LEU A 55 10.05 3.94 -21.26
CA LEU A 55 10.54 2.68 -20.71
C LEU A 55 11.00 1.72 -21.83
N PRO A 56 12.16 1.06 -21.65
CA PRO A 56 12.63 0.06 -22.60
C PRO A 56 11.63 -1.10 -22.78
N LYS A 57 11.79 -1.83 -23.90
CA LYS A 57 10.97 -2.98 -24.28
C LYS A 57 11.84 -4.22 -24.52
N GLY A 58 11.25 -5.40 -24.40
CA GLY A 58 11.97 -6.67 -24.60
C GLY A 58 13.10 -6.86 -23.59
N THR A 59 14.22 -7.44 -24.04
CA THR A 59 15.41 -7.71 -23.21
C THR A 59 15.96 -6.46 -22.52
N LYS A 60 15.91 -5.30 -23.19
CA LYS A 60 16.34 -4.01 -22.61
C LYS A 60 15.54 -3.60 -21.38
N ARG A 61 14.29 -4.09 -21.24
CA ARG A 61 13.48 -3.85 -20.04
C ARG A 61 14.00 -4.65 -18.86
N GLU A 62 14.44 -5.87 -19.10
CA GLU A 62 15.02 -6.74 -18.08
C GLU A 62 16.35 -6.18 -17.60
N GLU A 63 17.21 -5.74 -18.53
CA GLU A 63 18.46 -5.02 -18.22
C GLU A 63 18.20 -3.75 -17.41
N TRP A 64 17.20 -2.95 -17.79
CA TRP A 64 16.81 -1.77 -17.04
C TRP A 64 16.32 -2.12 -15.63
N MET A 65 15.44 -3.10 -15.48
CA MET A 65 14.95 -3.55 -14.17
C MET A 65 16.09 -4.05 -13.28
N GLN A 66 17.05 -4.76 -13.88
CA GLN A 66 18.24 -5.25 -13.20
C GLN A 66 19.10 -4.08 -12.71
N GLN A 67 19.36 -3.08 -13.57
CA GLN A 67 20.12 -1.89 -13.19
C GLN A 67 19.44 -1.12 -12.06
N VAL A 68 18.12 -0.90 -12.15
CA VAL A 68 17.36 -0.22 -11.10
C VAL A 68 17.47 -1.00 -9.79
N GLY A 69 17.33 -2.32 -9.81
CA GLY A 69 17.51 -3.17 -8.64
C GLY A 69 18.87 -3.02 -7.98
N VAL A 70 19.96 -3.00 -8.78
CA VAL A 70 21.32 -2.74 -8.31
C VAL A 70 21.44 -1.36 -7.68
N ASP A 71 20.93 -0.32 -8.33
CA ASP A 71 20.97 1.06 -7.85
C ASP A 71 20.28 1.18 -6.48
N GLY A 72 19.08 0.61 -6.30
CA GLY A 72 18.41 0.69 -5.01
C GLY A 72 19.09 -0.14 -3.91
N HIS A 73 19.69 -1.29 -4.23
CA HIS A 73 20.50 -2.02 -3.25
C HIS A 73 21.75 -1.24 -2.84
N HIS A 74 22.42 -0.58 -3.80
CA HIS A 74 23.54 0.31 -3.54
C HIS A 74 23.16 1.46 -2.61
N LEU A 75 22.02 2.11 -2.86
CA LEU A 75 21.50 3.18 -2.00
C LEU A 75 21.18 2.68 -0.58
N LEU A 76 20.48 1.54 -0.47
CA LEU A 76 20.16 0.94 0.83
C LEU A 76 21.42 0.55 1.60
N ALA A 77 22.42 -0.03 0.94
CA ALA A 77 23.70 -0.36 1.59
C ALA A 77 24.34 0.89 2.22
N HIS A 78 24.42 2.00 1.48
CA HIS A 78 24.99 3.26 2.00
C HIS A 78 24.21 3.83 3.21
N ILE A 79 22.88 3.67 3.25
CA ILE A 79 22.04 4.12 4.37
C ILE A 79 22.22 3.23 5.61
N TYR A 80 22.35 1.91 5.41
CA TYR A 80 22.34 0.93 6.50
C TYR A 80 23.73 0.56 7.04
N GLU A 81 24.79 0.70 6.23
CA GLU A 81 26.17 0.33 6.61
C GLU A 81 26.96 1.50 7.22
N THR A 82 26.43 2.72 7.15
CA THR A 82 27.09 3.89 7.72
C THR A 82 26.87 4.02 9.23
N GLU A 83 27.93 4.45 9.92
CA GLU A 83 27.92 4.79 11.35
C GLU A 83 27.63 6.28 11.61
N ALA A 84 27.48 7.08 10.55
CA ALA A 84 27.19 8.50 10.70
C ALA A 84 25.72 8.71 11.14
N GLU A 85 25.52 9.18 12.38
CA GLU A 85 24.19 9.36 13.01
C GLU A 85 23.20 10.12 12.11
N LYS A 86 23.66 11.18 11.42
CA LYS A 86 22.84 11.95 10.48
C LYS A 86 22.26 11.10 9.33
N ILE A 87 23.02 10.11 8.86
CA ILE A 87 22.57 9.22 7.78
C ILE A 87 21.70 8.09 8.34
N GLN A 88 21.97 7.64 9.57
CA GLN A 88 21.11 6.68 10.25
C GLN A 88 19.68 7.21 10.44
N ALA A 89 19.53 8.52 10.68
CA ALA A 89 18.22 9.17 10.76
C ALA A 89 17.39 9.02 9.47
N LEU A 90 18.03 8.88 8.30
CA LEU A 90 17.33 8.69 7.01
C LEU A 90 16.56 7.37 6.95
N ARG A 91 16.91 6.38 7.78
CA ARG A 91 16.19 5.09 7.87
C ARG A 91 14.74 5.27 8.35
N ALA A 92 14.46 6.35 9.08
CA ALA A 92 13.12 6.66 9.57
C ALA A 92 12.23 7.33 8.50
N LEU A 93 12.79 7.71 7.34
CA LEU A 93 12.00 8.30 6.26
C LEU A 93 11.03 7.27 5.67
N PRO A 94 9.73 7.60 5.53
CA PRO A 94 8.75 6.69 4.93
C PRO A 94 9.14 6.19 3.54
N SER A 95 9.78 7.04 2.73
CA SER A 95 10.25 6.68 1.38
C SER A 95 11.37 5.64 1.40
N VAL A 96 12.29 5.71 2.37
CA VAL A 96 13.37 4.73 2.55
C VAL A 96 12.82 3.38 3.01
N GLU A 97 11.84 3.38 3.92
CA GLU A 97 11.17 2.13 4.33
C GLU A 97 10.37 1.53 3.15
N THR A 98 9.69 2.36 2.38
CA THR A 98 8.98 1.93 1.15
C THR A 98 9.94 1.31 0.15
N LEU A 99 11.10 1.94 -0.08
CA LEU A 99 12.16 1.41 -0.94
C LEU A 99 12.60 0.03 -0.46
N ARG A 100 12.88 -0.12 0.84
CA ARG A 100 13.30 -1.39 1.44
C ARG A 100 12.25 -2.49 1.22
N GLN A 101 10.98 -2.19 1.47
CA GLN A 101 9.89 -3.17 1.28
C GLN A 101 9.73 -3.56 -0.19
N VAL A 102 9.66 -2.59 -1.11
CA VAL A 102 9.55 -2.85 -2.54
C VAL A 102 10.76 -3.66 -3.03
N TRP A 103 11.97 -3.38 -2.54
CA TRP A 103 13.16 -4.15 -2.93
C TRP A 103 13.07 -5.60 -2.49
N VAL A 104 12.66 -5.87 -1.25
CA VAL A 104 12.43 -7.25 -0.77
C VAL A 104 11.35 -7.96 -1.59
N GLN A 105 10.30 -7.25 -2.00
CA GLN A 105 9.20 -7.81 -2.80
C GLN A 105 9.61 -8.13 -4.26
N GLN A 106 10.61 -7.42 -4.80
CA GLN A 106 10.92 -7.42 -6.23
C GLN A 106 12.25 -8.11 -6.57
N PHE A 107 13.20 -8.12 -5.64
CA PHE A 107 14.56 -8.60 -5.87
C PHE A 107 15.02 -9.57 -4.77
N TYR A 108 16.04 -10.36 -5.12
CA TYR A 108 16.92 -11.04 -4.19
C TYR A 108 18.32 -10.42 -4.27
N LEU A 109 19.02 -10.42 -3.15
CA LEU A 109 20.45 -10.13 -3.08
C LEU A 109 21.17 -11.44 -2.72
N GLU A 110 21.80 -12.06 -3.71
CA GLU A 110 22.53 -13.32 -3.58
C GLU A 110 24.03 -12.98 -3.52
N GLY A 111 24.53 -12.73 -2.32
CA GLY A 111 25.87 -12.17 -2.12
C GLY A 111 25.92 -10.72 -2.61
N THR A 112 26.67 -10.46 -3.67
CA THR A 112 26.73 -9.14 -4.33
C THR A 112 25.86 -9.04 -5.58
N GLN A 113 25.24 -10.16 -6.00
CA GLN A 113 24.44 -10.20 -7.21
C GLN A 113 22.97 -9.94 -6.90
N VAL A 114 22.42 -8.91 -7.53
CA VAL A 114 20.97 -8.68 -7.52
C VAL A 114 20.32 -9.61 -8.52
N ARG A 115 19.16 -10.19 -8.17
CA ARG A 115 18.34 -10.98 -9.08
C ARG A 115 16.89 -10.57 -8.99
N LEU A 116 16.27 -10.29 -10.13
CA LEU A 116 14.83 -10.02 -10.18
C LEU A 116 14.02 -11.28 -9.83
N ARG A 117 13.03 -11.13 -8.95
CA ARG A 117 12.07 -12.19 -8.64
C ARG A 117 11.18 -12.49 -9.83
N ALA A 118 10.98 -13.76 -10.13
CA ALA A 118 9.95 -14.20 -11.08
C ALA A 118 8.54 -13.95 -10.50
N SER A 119 7.52 -13.96 -11.36
CA SER A 119 6.15 -13.63 -10.94
C SER A 119 5.60 -14.53 -9.82
N ASN A 120 6.01 -15.79 -9.78
CA ASN A 120 5.65 -16.79 -8.76
C ASN A 120 6.52 -16.74 -7.50
N GLU A 121 7.58 -15.94 -7.48
CA GLU A 121 8.48 -15.75 -6.32
C GLU A 121 8.19 -14.46 -5.54
N ARG A 122 7.22 -13.67 -6.00
CA ARG A 122 6.78 -12.43 -5.32
C ARG A 122 5.78 -12.76 -4.22
N PRO A 123 5.65 -11.89 -3.21
CA PRO A 123 4.58 -12.01 -2.24
C PRO A 123 3.20 -12.05 -2.90
N PRO A 124 2.19 -12.63 -2.22
CA PRO A 124 0.80 -12.58 -2.68
C PRO A 124 0.38 -11.13 -2.98
N SER A 125 -0.46 -10.92 -4.00
CA SER A 125 -0.85 -9.56 -4.45
C SER A 125 -1.37 -8.66 -3.32
N LYS A 126 -2.03 -9.23 -2.31
CA LYS A 126 -2.49 -8.50 -1.11
C LYS A 126 -1.38 -7.85 -0.27
N GLN A 127 -0.13 -8.26 -0.45
CA GLN A 127 1.04 -7.72 0.27
C GLN A 127 1.93 -6.85 -0.63
N VAL A 128 1.72 -6.87 -1.94
CA VAL A 128 2.54 -6.12 -2.89
C VAL A 128 2.16 -4.64 -2.82
N ILE A 129 3.16 -3.77 -2.77
CA ILE A 129 2.98 -2.32 -2.90
C ILE A 129 2.82 -2.00 -4.38
N GLU A 130 1.67 -1.41 -4.74
CA GLU A 130 1.34 -1.07 -6.13
C GLU A 130 1.80 0.35 -6.50
N SER A 131 2.00 1.22 -5.51
CA SER A 131 2.46 2.60 -5.70
C SER A 131 3.32 3.07 -4.52
N PRO A 132 4.47 3.72 -4.76
CA PRO A 132 5.26 4.32 -3.68
C PRO A 132 4.60 5.56 -3.08
N TYR A 133 3.61 6.15 -3.76
CA TYR A 133 2.90 7.35 -3.30
C TYR A 133 1.69 7.02 -2.41
N ASP A 134 1.26 5.76 -2.44
CA ASP A 134 0.20 5.24 -1.58
C ASP A 134 0.49 3.76 -1.27
N VAL A 135 1.20 3.55 -0.17
CA VAL A 135 1.66 2.23 0.26
C VAL A 135 0.59 1.41 0.97
N GLU A 136 -0.62 1.92 1.16
CA GLU A 136 -1.77 1.18 1.74
C GLU A 136 -2.77 0.75 0.67
N ALA A 137 -2.73 1.38 -0.49
CA ALA A 137 -3.50 0.95 -1.65
C ALA A 137 -3.11 -0.44 -2.12
N ARG A 138 -4.11 -1.29 -2.32
CA ARG A 138 -3.92 -2.68 -2.76
C ARG A 138 -4.75 -2.97 -3.98
N ASN A 139 -4.22 -3.85 -4.84
CA ASN A 139 -4.97 -4.41 -5.92
C ASN A 139 -6.00 -5.42 -5.37
N ARG A 140 -7.23 -5.35 -5.85
CA ARG A 140 -8.25 -6.37 -5.62
C ARG A 140 -9.05 -6.58 -6.90
N THR A 141 -9.36 -7.84 -7.17
CA THR A 141 -10.20 -8.27 -8.28
C THR A 141 -11.49 -8.85 -7.73
N LYS A 142 -12.63 -8.41 -8.27
CA LYS A 142 -13.93 -9.08 -8.05
C LYS A 142 -14.57 -9.30 -9.40
N ARG A 143 -14.78 -10.58 -9.72
CA ARG A 143 -15.22 -11.04 -11.03
C ARG A 143 -14.24 -10.55 -12.10
N THR A 144 -14.65 -9.67 -13.00
CA THR A 144 -13.81 -9.13 -14.08
C THR A 144 -13.24 -7.74 -13.79
N THR A 145 -13.71 -7.09 -12.72
CA THR A 145 -13.29 -5.73 -12.36
C THR A 145 -12.05 -5.78 -11.48
N HIS A 146 -11.02 -5.05 -11.90
CA HIS A 146 -9.76 -4.86 -11.17
C HIS A 146 -9.74 -3.42 -10.64
N TRP A 147 -9.27 -3.23 -9.42
CA TRP A 147 -9.09 -1.90 -8.85
C TRP A 147 -7.88 -1.88 -7.91
N THR A 148 -7.21 -0.75 -7.86
CA THR A 148 -6.16 -0.45 -6.88
C THR A 148 -6.67 0.64 -5.97
N GLY A 149 -6.75 0.38 -4.66
CA GLY A 149 -7.20 1.38 -3.69
C GLY A 149 -7.75 0.79 -2.40
N TYR A 150 -8.82 1.40 -1.93
CA TYR A 150 -9.45 1.16 -0.63
C TYR A 150 -10.86 0.63 -0.80
N CYS A 151 -11.34 -0.12 0.18
CA CYS A 151 -12.74 -0.47 0.30
C CYS A 151 -13.43 0.52 1.23
N VAL A 152 -14.56 1.05 0.76
CA VAL A 152 -15.46 1.89 1.54
C VAL A 152 -16.70 1.09 1.92
N ASN A 153 -16.98 1.15 3.21
CA ASN A 153 -18.10 0.52 3.89
C ASN A 153 -18.99 1.64 4.39
N LEU A 154 -20.26 1.58 4.03
CA LEU A 154 -21.25 2.60 4.37
C LEU A 154 -22.23 1.98 5.35
N THR A 155 -22.50 2.70 6.44
CA THR A 155 -23.60 2.38 7.35
C THR A 155 -24.65 3.46 7.20
N GLU A 156 -25.89 3.04 6.95
CA GLU A 156 -27.03 3.93 6.83
C GLU A 156 -28.22 3.45 7.68
N THR A 157 -29.13 4.36 8.00
CA THR A 157 -30.43 4.01 8.55
C THR A 157 -31.29 3.36 7.47
N CYS A 158 -32.16 2.41 7.84
CA CYS A 158 -33.05 1.70 6.91
C CYS A 158 -34.51 1.64 7.41
N ASP A 159 -35.02 2.75 7.96
CA ASP A 159 -36.41 2.85 8.42
C ASP A 159 -37.35 3.13 7.24
N ASP A 160 -38.32 2.25 7.00
CA ASP A 160 -39.29 2.33 5.89
C ASP A 160 -40.08 3.65 5.85
N GLN A 161 -40.20 4.36 6.98
CA GLN A 161 -40.98 5.59 7.10
C GLN A 161 -40.14 6.87 7.00
N ARG A 162 -38.83 6.76 6.79
CA ARG A 162 -37.89 7.90 6.80
C ARG A 162 -36.85 7.76 5.69
N PRO A 163 -36.23 8.86 5.24
CA PRO A 163 -35.11 8.75 4.32
C PRO A 163 -33.93 8.02 4.99
N ASN A 164 -33.20 7.22 4.21
CA ASN A 164 -31.95 6.62 4.65
C ASN A 164 -30.88 7.71 4.81
N LEU A 165 -30.24 7.74 5.97
CA LEU A 165 -29.16 8.66 6.31
C LEU A 165 -27.89 7.85 6.55
N ILE A 166 -26.80 8.23 5.88
CA ILE A 166 -25.48 7.67 6.13
C ILE A 166 -25.01 8.13 7.51
N THR A 167 -24.87 7.20 8.45
CA THR A 167 -24.41 7.46 9.83
C THR A 167 -22.90 7.30 9.96
N HIS A 168 -22.29 6.47 9.11
CA HIS A 168 -20.86 6.25 9.11
C HIS A 168 -20.32 5.80 7.75
N VAL A 169 -19.07 6.17 7.50
CA VAL A 169 -18.28 5.81 6.34
C VAL A 169 -16.95 5.33 6.87
N GLU A 170 -16.60 4.08 6.59
CA GLU A 170 -15.35 3.45 7.00
C GLU A 170 -14.55 3.06 5.76
N THR A 171 -13.38 3.68 5.60
CA THR A 171 -12.46 3.44 4.48
C THR A 171 -11.28 2.65 4.97
N VAL A 172 -11.06 1.47 4.40
CA VAL A 172 -9.99 0.54 4.79
C VAL A 172 -9.19 0.07 3.57
N PRO A 173 -7.94 -0.37 3.73
CA PRO A 173 -7.19 -1.02 2.66
C PRO A 173 -8.02 -2.13 2.02
N ALA A 174 -7.95 -2.29 0.69
CA ALA A 174 -8.81 -3.24 -0.02
C ALA A 174 -8.64 -4.71 0.42
N THR A 175 -7.56 -5.02 1.12
CA THR A 175 -7.22 -6.35 1.64
C THR A 175 -7.78 -6.65 3.02
N SER A 176 -8.38 -5.66 3.69
CA SER A 176 -9.01 -5.83 5.00
C SER A 176 -10.17 -6.82 4.91
N MET A 177 -10.33 -7.65 5.93
CA MET A 177 -11.45 -8.59 5.99
C MET A 177 -12.71 -7.88 6.48
N ASP A 178 -13.84 -8.11 5.81
CA ASP A 178 -15.12 -7.44 6.11
C ASP A 178 -15.55 -7.61 7.59
N VAL A 179 -15.22 -8.74 8.23
CA VAL A 179 -15.45 -8.98 9.67
C VAL A 179 -14.64 -8.05 10.59
N GLU A 180 -13.39 -7.72 10.24
CA GLU A 180 -12.57 -6.79 11.02
C GLU A 180 -13.12 -5.36 10.93
N VAL A 181 -13.63 -5.00 9.75
CA VAL A 181 -14.27 -3.71 9.50
C VAL A 181 -15.55 -3.57 10.34
N THR A 182 -16.31 -4.66 10.47
CA THR A 182 -17.55 -4.67 11.26
C THR A 182 -17.30 -4.23 12.70
N ALA A 183 -16.26 -4.75 13.36
CA ALA A 183 -15.92 -4.36 14.71
C ALA A 183 -15.55 -2.85 14.80
N ARG A 184 -14.73 -2.36 13.86
CA ARG A 184 -14.32 -0.94 13.81
C ARG A 184 -15.51 0.00 13.62
N ILE A 185 -16.45 -0.35 12.73
CA ILE A 185 -17.67 0.43 12.49
C ILE A 185 -18.45 0.61 13.80
N HIS A 186 -18.62 -0.45 14.59
CA HIS A 186 -19.36 -0.37 15.85
C HIS A 186 -18.63 0.43 16.91
N ASP A 187 -17.29 0.30 17.03
CA ASP A 187 -16.50 1.17 17.90
C ASP A 187 -16.73 2.66 17.54
N LYS A 188 -16.75 3.00 16.24
CA LYS A 188 -16.99 4.37 15.76
C LYS A 188 -18.42 4.86 15.91
N LEU A 189 -19.41 3.99 15.74
CA LEU A 189 -20.81 4.32 16.01
C LEU A 189 -21.03 4.56 17.51
N ALA A 190 -20.34 3.81 18.39
CA ALA A 190 -20.38 4.02 19.83
C ALA A 190 -19.81 5.39 20.23
N GLU A 191 -18.64 5.75 19.70
CA GLU A 191 -18.02 7.07 19.89
C GLU A 191 -18.97 8.21 19.50
N LYS A 192 -19.73 8.03 18.43
CA LYS A 192 -20.71 9.00 17.92
C LYS A 192 -22.07 8.95 18.62
N GLN A 193 -22.31 8.00 19.51
CA GLN A 193 -23.61 7.73 20.12
C GLN A 193 -24.70 7.42 19.08
N LEU A 194 -24.34 6.70 18.03
CA LEU A 194 -25.21 6.30 16.91
C LEU A 194 -25.31 4.77 16.75
N LEU A 195 -25.07 4.01 17.82
CA LEU A 195 -25.24 2.55 17.79
C LEU A 195 -26.71 2.20 17.47
N PRO A 196 -26.95 1.32 16.48
CA PRO A 196 -28.28 0.80 16.23
C PRO A 196 -28.66 -0.28 17.25
N LYS A 197 -29.94 -0.60 17.35
CA LYS A 197 -30.38 -1.80 18.09
C LYS A 197 -30.13 -3.08 17.29
N VAL A 198 -30.38 -3.00 15.99
CA VAL A 198 -30.18 -4.09 15.02
C VAL A 198 -29.39 -3.53 13.84
N HIS A 199 -28.32 -4.23 13.44
CA HIS A 199 -27.52 -3.88 12.28
C HIS A 199 -27.62 -4.99 11.23
N TYR A 200 -28.24 -4.68 10.09
CA TYR A 200 -28.30 -5.58 8.94
C TYR A 200 -27.00 -5.44 8.12
N VAL A 201 -26.36 -6.56 7.81
CA VAL A 201 -25.08 -6.59 7.08
C VAL A 201 -25.05 -7.71 6.04
N ASP A 202 -24.19 -7.59 5.02
CA ASP A 202 -23.98 -8.69 4.06
C ASP A 202 -23.27 -9.89 4.70
N THR A 203 -23.38 -11.08 4.09
CA THR A 203 -22.78 -12.34 4.60
C THR A 203 -21.28 -12.21 4.94
N GLY A 204 -20.52 -11.39 4.20
CA GLY A 204 -19.09 -11.19 4.44
C GLY A 204 -18.75 -10.52 5.78
N TYR A 205 -19.69 -9.77 6.36
CA TYR A 205 -19.51 -9.03 7.62
C TYR A 205 -19.91 -9.83 8.86
N VAL A 206 -20.36 -11.07 8.67
CA VAL A 206 -20.88 -11.92 9.75
C VAL A 206 -19.87 -12.99 10.14
N SER A 207 -19.57 -13.07 11.44
CA SER A 207 -18.95 -14.24 12.06
C SER A 207 -19.51 -14.44 13.47
N ALA A 208 -19.55 -15.68 13.96
CA ALA A 208 -20.08 -15.99 15.29
C ALA A 208 -19.36 -15.20 16.41
N GLU A 209 -18.05 -14.99 16.26
CA GLU A 209 -17.25 -14.20 17.19
C GLU A 209 -17.67 -12.72 17.18
N VAL A 210 -17.87 -12.13 16.00
CA VAL A 210 -18.31 -10.73 15.88
C VAL A 210 -19.72 -10.56 16.46
N MET A 211 -20.64 -11.50 16.20
CA MET A 211 -22.00 -11.45 16.76
C MET A 211 -21.97 -11.39 18.29
N LEU A 212 -21.26 -12.35 18.92
CA LEU A 212 -21.18 -12.45 20.38
C LEU A 212 -20.49 -11.22 20.99
N ASN A 213 -19.45 -10.71 20.35
CA ASN A 213 -18.73 -9.54 20.86
C ASN A 213 -19.58 -8.28 20.82
N LEU A 214 -20.34 -8.06 19.74
CA LEU A 214 -21.18 -6.86 19.59
C LEU A 214 -22.39 -6.89 20.53
N GLU A 215 -23.03 -8.05 20.70
CA GLU A 215 -24.12 -8.20 21.65
C GLU A 215 -23.64 -7.95 23.09
N ASN A 216 -22.53 -8.58 23.50
CA ASN A 216 -22.00 -8.44 24.86
C ASN A 216 -21.45 -7.04 25.16
N LYS A 217 -20.76 -6.40 24.21
CA LYS A 217 -20.08 -5.11 24.43
C LYS A 217 -21.02 -3.92 24.25
N TYR A 218 -21.93 -4.00 23.28
CA TYR A 218 -22.74 -2.86 22.83
C TYR A 218 -24.24 -3.08 22.89
N GLY A 219 -24.71 -4.32 23.12
CA GLY A 219 -26.14 -4.65 23.05
C GLY A 219 -26.70 -4.53 21.63
N VAL A 220 -25.87 -4.73 20.61
CA VAL A 220 -26.25 -4.65 19.19
C VAL A 220 -26.48 -6.05 18.64
N GLU A 221 -27.66 -6.28 18.07
CA GLU A 221 -27.96 -7.49 17.30
C GLU A 221 -27.45 -7.32 15.87
N ILE A 222 -26.77 -8.32 15.32
CA ILE A 222 -26.33 -8.31 13.92
C ILE A 222 -27.05 -9.39 13.12
N VAL A 223 -27.62 -8.99 11.97
CA VAL A 223 -28.43 -9.88 11.12
C VAL A 223 -27.84 -9.89 9.72
N GLY A 224 -27.52 -11.07 9.22
CA GLY A 224 -27.04 -11.28 7.84
C GLY A 224 -28.00 -12.10 6.99
N PRO A 225 -27.88 -12.06 5.66
CA PRO A 225 -28.63 -12.94 4.77
C PRO A 225 -28.24 -14.40 4.99
N TYR A 226 -29.25 -15.27 5.05
CA TYR A 226 -29.16 -16.73 5.17
C TYR A 226 -28.62 -17.39 3.90
#